data_AF-A0AAW2S2E5-F1
#
_entry.id   AF-A0AAW2S2E5-F1
#
_cell.length_a   1.000
_cell.length_b   1.000
_cell.length_c   1.000
_cell.angle_alpha   90.00
_cell.angle_beta   90.00
_cell.angle_gamma   90.00
#
_symmetry.space_group_name_H-M   'P 1'
#
loop_
_entity.id
_entity.type
_entity.pdbx_description
1 polymer ?
#
loop_
_entity_poly.entity_id
_entity_poly.type
_entity_poly.pdbx_seq_one_letter_code
_entity_poly.pdbx_strand_id
1 'polypeptide(L)'
;MSRQFKSKSGCYSPRVVTLWYRAPEILAEVETYSTAIDMWSVGCIMAELLLKEVLFKERSDVEQRTKIYTILGRAKPDDNLFIRKFLEAAVISGVPLLTGLGFDLLKKLLEYDPEKRITAEAALIMAGSRQFY
;
A
#
# COMPACT_ATOMS: atom_id res chain seq x y z
N MET A 1 10.53 8.34 -15.42
CA MET A 1 9.73 8.17 -16.65
C MET A 1 8.27 8.25 -16.26
N SER A 2 7.62 9.40 -16.46
CA SER A 2 6.19 9.62 -16.25
C SER A 2 5.46 9.50 -17.59
N ARG A 3 4.21 9.03 -17.56
CA ARG A 3 3.45 8.67 -18.77
C ARG A 3 2.74 9.91 -19.34
N GLN A 4 3.07 10.31 -20.56
CA GLN A 4 2.29 11.29 -21.33
C GLN A 4 1.11 10.62 -22.04
N PHE A 5 -0.05 11.28 -22.01
CA PHE A 5 -1.24 10.90 -22.78
C PHE A 5 -1.04 11.24 -24.26
N LYS A 6 -0.97 10.22 -25.13
CA LYS A 6 -1.30 10.35 -26.55
C LYS A 6 -1.99 9.10 -27.08
N SER A 7 -3.08 9.33 -27.81
CA SER A 7 -3.92 8.40 -28.54
C SER A 7 -3.16 7.60 -29.61
N LYS A 8 -3.35 6.28 -29.67
CA LYS A 8 -3.78 5.51 -30.86
C LYS A 8 -3.87 4.02 -30.53
N SER A 9 -4.91 3.38 -31.05
CA SER A 9 -5.25 1.97 -30.92
C SER A 9 -4.10 1.06 -31.36
N GLY A 10 -3.39 0.50 -30.37
CA GLY A 10 -2.54 -0.68 -30.52
C GLY A 10 -3.07 -1.76 -29.59
N CYS A 11 -3.02 -3.02 -30.01
CA CYS A 11 -3.31 -4.15 -29.13
C CYS A 11 -2.23 -4.17 -28.03
N TYR A 12 -2.50 -3.49 -26.92
CA TYR A 12 -1.64 -3.47 -25.76
C TYR A 12 -1.84 -4.78 -25.01
N SER A 13 -0.76 -5.49 -24.67
CA SER A 13 -0.79 -6.50 -23.61
C SER A 13 -1.40 -5.85 -22.36
N PRO A 14 -2.53 -6.32 -21.81
CA PRO A 14 -3.17 -5.68 -20.66
C PRO A 14 -2.36 -5.81 -19.35
N ARG A 15 -1.21 -6.48 -19.38
CA ARG A 15 -0.46 -6.92 -18.19
C ARG A 15 0.99 -6.46 -18.21
N VAL A 16 1.22 -5.15 -18.18
CA VAL A 16 2.56 -4.62 -17.87
C VAL A 16 2.49 -3.54 -16.78
N VAL A 17 1.79 -3.86 -15.70
CA VAL A 17 1.94 -3.21 -14.40
C VAL A 17 1.92 -4.34 -13.38
N THR A 18 2.93 -4.43 -12.51
CA THR A 18 2.99 -5.47 -11.48
C THR A 18 1.75 -5.32 -10.59
N LEU A 19 0.84 -6.29 -10.70
CA LEU A 19 -0.48 -6.31 -10.06
C LEU A 19 -0.37 -5.98 -8.56
N TRP A 20 0.71 -6.45 -7.91
CA TRP A 20 0.99 -6.44 -6.48
C TRP A 20 0.95 -5.07 -5.79
N TYR A 21 1.17 -3.98 -6.53
CA TYR A 21 1.18 -2.62 -5.97
C TYR A 21 -0.09 -1.82 -6.31
N ARG A 22 -1.08 -2.42 -7.00
CA ARG A 22 -2.33 -1.72 -7.33
C ARG A 22 -3.17 -1.46 -6.09
N ALA A 23 -3.65 -0.21 -5.99
CA ALA A 23 -4.56 0.26 -4.96
C ALA A 23 -5.95 -0.40 -5.09
N PRO A 24 -6.69 -0.57 -3.97
CA PRO A 24 -7.99 -1.22 -3.99
C PRO A 24 -9.02 -0.54 -4.90
N GLU A 25 -8.97 0.79 -5.03
CA GLU A 25 -9.84 1.57 -5.92
C GLU A 25 -9.57 1.31 -7.41
N ILE A 26 -8.31 1.07 -7.79
CA ILE A 26 -7.94 0.67 -9.16
C ILE A 26 -8.44 -0.73 -9.43
N LEU A 27 -8.28 -1.64 -8.45
CA LEU A 27 -8.80 -2.99 -8.56
C LEU A 27 -10.32 -3.02 -8.62
N ALA A 28 -11.01 -2.04 -8.03
CA ALA A 28 -12.46 -1.87 -8.06
C ALA A 28 -12.99 -1.21 -9.35
N GLU A 29 -12.13 -0.94 -10.33
CA GLU A 29 -12.49 -0.35 -11.62
C GLU A 29 -13.18 1.03 -11.49
N VAL A 30 -12.81 1.80 -10.46
CA VAL A 30 -13.29 3.17 -10.29
C VAL A 30 -12.68 4.07 -11.38
N GLU A 31 -13.52 4.80 -12.11
CA GLU A 31 -13.09 5.66 -13.23
C GLU A 31 -12.24 6.86 -12.77
N THR A 32 -12.46 7.34 -11.55
CA THR A 32 -11.75 8.46 -10.94
C THR A 32 -10.70 7.98 -9.95
N TYR A 33 -9.43 8.24 -10.24
CA TYR A 33 -8.31 7.98 -9.34
C TYR A 33 -7.52 9.26 -9.09
N SER A 34 -6.91 9.34 -7.91
CA SER A 34 -6.12 10.50 -7.46
C SER A 34 -4.67 10.08 -7.20
N THR A 35 -3.85 11.02 -6.72
CA THR A 35 -2.48 10.74 -6.25
C THR A 35 -2.43 9.74 -5.08
N ALA A 36 -3.57 9.42 -4.46
CA ALA A 36 -3.65 8.43 -3.39
C ALA A 36 -3.22 7.02 -3.87
N ILE A 37 -3.37 6.69 -5.16
CA ILE A 37 -2.97 5.38 -5.71
C ILE A 37 -1.45 5.16 -5.61
N ASP A 38 -0.67 6.23 -5.75
CA ASP A 38 0.79 6.18 -5.64
C ASP A 38 1.19 5.98 -4.17
N MET A 39 0.47 6.63 -3.25
CA MET A 39 0.71 6.49 -1.81
C MET A 39 0.46 5.06 -1.31
N TRP A 40 -0.54 4.37 -1.88
CA TRP A 40 -0.75 2.95 -1.62
C TRP A 40 0.45 2.10 -2.08
N SER A 41 0.93 2.34 -3.30
CA SER A 41 2.08 1.64 -3.86
C SER A 41 3.32 1.82 -2.97
N VAL A 42 3.53 3.04 -2.44
CA VAL A 42 4.59 3.33 -1.47
C VAL A 42 4.42 2.53 -0.18
N GLY A 43 3.20 2.41 0.35
CA GLY A 43 2.90 1.57 1.52
C GLY A 43 3.24 0.10 1.28
N CYS A 44 2.90 -0.45 0.12
CA CYS A 44 3.25 -1.82 -0.26
C CYS A 44 4.77 -2.03 -0.36
N ILE A 45 5.50 -1.09 -0.96
CA ILE A 45 6.97 -1.13 -1.06
C ILE A 45 7.59 -1.04 0.34
N MET A 46 7.09 -0.15 1.20
CA MET A 46 7.57 -0.03 2.58
C MET A 46 7.36 -1.33 3.35
N ALA A 47 6.18 -1.95 3.25
CA ALA A 47 5.93 -3.26 3.85
C ALA A 47 6.86 -4.34 3.27
N GLU A 48 7.10 -4.35 1.96
CA GLU A 48 7.99 -5.31 1.32
C GLU A 48 9.43 -5.17 1.79
N LEU A 49 9.94 -3.94 1.95
CA LEU A 49 11.27 -3.69 2.49
C LEU A 49 11.40 -4.19 3.94
N LEU A 50 10.31 -4.10 4.71
CA LEU A 50 10.24 -4.52 6.11
C LEU A 50 10.01 -6.03 6.28
N LEU A 51 9.42 -6.71 5.31
CA LEU A 51 9.16 -8.15 5.38
C LEU A 51 10.16 -8.96 4.55
N LYS A 52 10.92 -8.29 3.67
CA LYS A 52 11.73 -8.88 2.58
C LYS A 52 10.91 -9.77 1.64
N GLU A 53 9.60 -9.63 1.66
CA GLU A 53 8.64 -10.36 0.85
C GLU A 53 7.51 -9.42 0.42
N VAL A 54 7.01 -9.63 -0.79
CA VAL A 54 5.91 -8.87 -1.37
C VAL A 54 4.63 -9.02 -0.53
N LEU A 55 4.04 -7.90 -0.09
CA LEU A 55 2.86 -7.89 0.77
C LEU A 55 1.63 -8.52 0.10
N PHE A 56 1.41 -8.25 -1.20
CA PHE A 56 0.28 -8.75 -1.97
C PHE A 56 0.75 -9.44 -3.25
N LYS A 57 0.98 -10.76 -3.22
CA LYS A 57 1.52 -11.54 -4.35
C LYS A 57 0.47 -12.40 -5.04
N GLU A 58 -0.66 -11.79 -5.40
CA GLU A 58 -1.78 -12.53 -6.01
C GLU A 58 -1.69 -12.56 -7.54
N ARG A 59 -2.44 -13.46 -8.20
CA ARG A 59 -2.35 -13.73 -9.65
C ARG A 59 -3.44 -13.05 -10.47
N SER A 60 -4.53 -12.64 -9.82
CA SER A 60 -5.66 -11.95 -10.43
C SER A 60 -6.11 -10.74 -9.61
N ASP A 61 -6.71 -9.76 -10.29
CA ASP A 61 -7.22 -8.53 -9.66
C ASP A 61 -8.27 -8.85 -8.59
N VAL A 62 -9.09 -9.88 -8.79
CA VAL A 62 -10.10 -10.36 -7.83
C VAL A 62 -9.44 -10.98 -6.59
N GLU A 63 -8.45 -11.85 -6.77
CA GLU A 63 -7.70 -12.44 -5.64
C GLU A 63 -6.96 -11.35 -4.87
N GLN A 64 -6.34 -10.40 -5.56
CA GLN A 64 -5.66 -9.29 -4.91
C GLN A 64 -6.60 -8.42 -4.10
N ARG A 65 -7.76 -8.05 -4.66
CA ARG A 65 -8.80 -7.30 -3.96
C ARG A 65 -9.27 -8.06 -2.72
N THR A 66 -9.50 -9.37 -2.85
CA THR A 66 -9.91 -10.25 -1.75
C THR A 66 -8.84 -10.32 -0.66
N LYS A 67 -7.57 -10.41 -1.05
CA LYS A 67 -6.43 -10.43 -0.12
C LYS A 67 -6.29 -9.11 0.63
N ILE A 68 -6.40 -7.98 -0.07
CA ILE A 68 -6.41 -6.65 0.52
C ILE A 68 -7.55 -6.53 1.53
N TYR A 69 -8.77 -6.91 1.17
CA TYR A 69 -9.91 -6.88 2.08
C TYR A 69 -9.75 -7.84 3.28
N THR A 70 -9.10 -8.98 3.09
CA THR A 70 -8.84 -9.93 4.17
C THR A 70 -7.81 -9.42 5.17
N ILE A 71 -6.82 -8.64 4.70
CA ILE A 71 -5.75 -8.08 5.52
C ILE A 71 -6.21 -6.76 6.18
N LEU A 72 -6.94 -5.91 5.46
CA LEU A 72 -7.38 -4.59 5.92
C LEU A 72 -8.85 -4.54 6.36
N GLY A 73 -9.77 -5.07 5.56
CA GLY A 73 -11.23 -4.97 5.76
C GLY A 73 -11.80 -5.79 6.92
N ARG A 74 -11.02 -6.71 7.50
CA ARG A 74 -11.37 -7.37 8.78
C ARG A 74 -10.86 -6.64 10.01
N ALA A 75 -10.03 -5.61 9.86
CA ALA A 75 -9.62 -4.78 10.97
C ALA A 75 -10.66 -3.67 11.16
N LYS A 76 -11.38 -3.67 12.29
CA LYS A 76 -12.01 -2.43 12.76
C LYS A 76 -10.93 -1.36 12.95
N PRO A 77 -11.27 -0.06 13.00
CA PRO A 77 -10.29 1.01 13.27
C PRO A 77 -9.40 0.76 14.51
N ASP A 78 -9.90 0.00 15.49
CA ASP A 78 -9.22 -0.44 16.72
C ASP A 78 -8.42 -1.76 16.61
N ASP A 79 -8.49 -2.49 15.50
CA ASP A 79 -8.03 -3.88 15.48
C ASP A 79 -6.52 -4.02 15.24
N ASN A 80 -5.89 -4.49 16.32
CA ASN A 80 -4.60 -5.14 16.40
C ASN A 80 -4.36 -6.28 15.39
N LEU A 81 -5.29 -6.62 14.49
CA LEU A 81 -5.14 -7.75 13.56
C LEU A 81 -4.13 -7.48 12.44
N PHE A 82 -4.19 -6.29 11.83
CA PHE A 82 -3.17 -5.88 10.84
C PHE A 82 -1.80 -5.82 11.52
N ILE A 83 -1.76 -5.21 12.71
CA ILE A 83 -0.55 -5.13 13.54
C ILE A 83 -0.01 -6.52 13.85
N ARG A 84 -0.85 -7.45 14.35
CA ARG A 84 -0.46 -8.81 14.72
C ARG A 84 0.05 -9.59 13.53
N LYS A 85 -0.67 -9.59 12.40
CA LYS A 85 -0.23 -10.29 11.18
C LYS A 85 1.07 -9.70 10.63
N PHE A 86 1.20 -8.37 10.67
CA PHE A 86 2.42 -7.70 10.24
C PHE A 86 3.59 -8.00 11.16
N LEU A 87 3.39 -7.98 12.48
CA LEU A 87 4.40 -8.34 13.48
C LEU A 87 4.76 -9.82 13.40
N GLU A 88 3.80 -10.73 13.24
CA GLU A 88 4.03 -12.16 13.03
C GLU A 88 4.90 -12.37 11.78
N ALA A 89 4.56 -11.72 10.67
CA ALA A 89 5.36 -11.77 9.45
C ALA A 89 6.77 -11.17 9.65
N ALA A 90 6.89 -10.03 10.32
CA ALA A 90 8.17 -9.38 10.58
C ALA A 90 9.08 -10.20 11.51
N VAL A 91 8.51 -10.87 12.53
CA VAL A 91 9.22 -11.78 13.43
C VAL A 91 9.74 -12.99 12.66
N ILE A 92 8.92 -13.60 11.79
CA ILE A 92 9.33 -14.72 10.93
C ILE A 92 10.47 -14.29 9.99
N SER A 93 10.37 -13.09 9.42
CA SER A 93 11.38 -12.54 8.51
C SER A 93 12.65 -12.03 9.20
N GLY A 94 12.71 -12.05 10.54
CA GLY A 94 13.87 -11.65 11.33
C GLY A 94 14.23 -10.17 11.20
N VAL A 95 13.24 -9.30 10.95
CA VAL A 95 13.46 -7.88 10.67
C VAL A 95 13.30 -7.08 11.96
N PRO A 96 14.18 -6.08 12.23
CA PRO A 96 14.07 -5.27 13.44
C PRO A 96 12.68 -4.66 13.57
N LEU A 97 12.11 -4.75 14.78
CA LEU A 97 10.78 -4.28 15.11
C LEU A 97 10.62 -2.82 14.65
N LEU A 98 9.61 -2.58 13.83
CA LEU A 98 9.32 -1.25 13.32
C LEU A 98 9.11 -0.29 14.50
N THR A 99 9.73 0.89 14.45
CA THR A 99 9.43 1.93 15.46
C THR A 99 7.93 2.28 15.38
N GLY A 100 7.32 2.66 16.50
CA GLY A 100 5.87 2.99 16.54
C GLY A 100 5.47 4.00 15.46
N LEU A 101 6.34 4.98 15.17
CA LEU A 101 6.16 5.95 14.09
C LEU A 101 6.17 5.33 12.69
N GLY A 102 7.11 4.41 12.42
CA GLY A 102 7.16 3.71 11.14
C GLY A 102 5.90 2.87 10.92
N PHE A 103 5.37 2.28 12.00
CA PHE A 103 4.13 1.52 11.94
C PHE A 103 2.91 2.41 11.70
N ASP A 104 2.83 3.55 12.38
CA ASP A 104 1.75 4.51 12.18
C ASP A 104 1.77 5.08 10.75
N LEU A 105 2.96 5.36 10.21
CA LEU A 105 3.12 5.79 8.82
C LEU A 105 2.64 4.69 7.86
N LEU A 106 3.06 3.44 8.08
CA LEU A 106 2.65 2.30 7.25
C LEU A 106 1.13 2.10 7.28
N LYS A 107 0.50 2.19 8.46
CA LYS A 107 -0.96 2.09 8.61
C LYS A 107 -1.68 3.18 7.81
N LYS A 108 -1.17 4.42 7.85
CA LYS A 108 -1.74 5.54 7.10
C LYS A 108 -1.51 5.47 5.58
N LEU A 109 -0.42 4.85 5.13
CA LEU A 109 -0.15 4.60 3.71
C LEU A 109 -1.05 3.50 3.14
N LEU A 110 -1.34 2.47 3.94
CA LEU A 110 -2.21 1.34 3.58
C LEU A 110 -3.67 1.53 4.00
N GLU A 111 -4.12 2.78 4.09
CA GLU A 111 -5.52 3.11 4.35
C GLU A 111 -6.38 2.72 3.13
N TYR A 112 -7.50 2.03 3.39
CA TYR A 112 -8.37 1.52 2.32
C TYR A 112 -9.07 2.66 1.59
N ASP A 113 -9.58 3.63 2.35
CA ASP A 113 -10.26 4.81 1.84
C ASP A 113 -9.22 5.82 1.28
N PRO A 114 -9.23 6.12 -0.04
CA PRO A 114 -8.25 7.01 -0.64
C PRO A 114 -8.32 8.45 -0.10
N GLU A 115 -9.47 8.90 0.41
CA GLU A 115 -9.61 10.25 0.98
C GLU A 115 -8.98 10.35 2.38
N LYS A 116 -8.93 9.23 3.11
CA LYS A 116 -8.29 9.15 4.44
C LYS A 116 -6.80 8.79 4.36
N ARG A 117 -6.33 8.34 3.19
CA ARG A 117 -4.94 7.93 2.96
C ARG A 117 -4.00 9.13 3.05
N ILE A 118 -2.86 8.96 3.72
CA ILE A 118 -1.89 10.04 3.92
C ILE A 118 -1.31 10.54 2.59
N THR A 119 -1.16 11.86 2.46
CA THR A 119 -0.49 12.49 1.31
C THR A 119 1.03 12.44 1.46
N ALA A 120 1.76 12.60 0.35
CA ALA A 120 3.23 12.64 0.38
C ALA A 120 3.77 13.76 1.30
N GLU A 121 3.12 14.92 1.30
CA GLU A 121 3.49 16.04 2.16
C GLU A 121 3.31 15.70 3.64
N ALA A 122 2.15 15.15 4.02
CA ALA A 122 1.89 14.75 5.39
C ALA A 122 2.82 13.62 5.86
N ALA A 123 3.16 12.68 4.97
CA ALA A 123 4.14 11.62 5.24
C ALA A 123 5.55 12.18 5.51
N LEU A 124 5.98 13.18 4.74
CA LEU A 124 7.26 13.86 4.94
C LEU A 124 7.32 14.61 6.27
N ILE A 125 6.25 15.31 6.65
CA ILE A 125 6.16 16.01 7.94
C ILE A 125 6.23 14.99 9.10
N MET A 126 5.49 13.88 8.98
CA MET A 126 5.49 12.82 9.97
C MET A 126 6.89 12.21 10.16
N ALA A 127 7.65 12.03 9.08
CA ALA A 127 9.04 11.56 9.14
C ALA A 127 10.02 12.64 9.65
N GLY A 128 9.82 13.91 9.26
CA GLY A 128 10.73 15.03 9.55
C GLY A 128 10.57 15.64 10.95
N SER A 129 9.44 15.42 11.62
CA SER A 129 9.11 15.95 12.97
C SER A 129 10.06 15.53 14.11
N ARG A 130 11.13 14.77 13.82
CA ARG A 130 12.14 14.33 14.78
C ARG A 130 13.58 14.78 14.50
N GLN A 131 13.83 15.66 13.53
CA GLN A 131 15.18 16.24 13.33
C GLN A 131 15.50 17.42 14.26
N PHE A 132 14.57 17.84 15.13
CA PHE A 132 14.74 19.02 15.98
C PHE A 132 14.33 18.80 17.45
N TYR A 133 14.72 17.70 18.09
CA TYR A 133 14.82 17.60 19.57
C TYR A 133 15.83 16.53 19.98
#